data_AF-A0A7V5N5N3-F1
#
_entry.id   AF-A0A7V5N5N3-F1
#
_cell.length_a   1.000
_cell.length_b   1.000
_cell.length_c   1.000
_cell.angle_alpha   90.00
_cell.angle_beta   90.00
_cell.angle_gamma   90.00
#
_symmetry.space_group_name_H-M   'P 1'
#
loop_
_entity.id
_entity.type
_entity.pdbx_description
1 polymer ?
#
loop_
_entity_poly.entity_id
_entity_poly.type
_entity_poly.pdbx_seq_one_letter_code
_entity_poly.pdbx_strand_id
1 'polypeptide(L)'
;MAIKTRGDIITDRPLHELEGRGYFTREIEEALLDCRIDIAVHSFKDMPSQAPAGLTLAAISQREDPADLLIIHKSSIDPAAKVVPLKKGAVIGTGAVRRNTQFRALRK
;
A
#
# COMPACT_ATOMS: atom_id res chain seq x y z
N MET A 1 16.41 -8.06 -14.70
CA MET A 1 15.90 -9.13 -13.82
C MET A 1 15.08 -8.45 -12.72
N ALA A 2 13.86 -8.90 -12.43
CA ALA A 2 13.04 -8.29 -11.36
C ALA A 2 13.43 -8.87 -10.00
N ILE A 3 13.66 -8.00 -9.00
CA ILE A 3 13.96 -8.40 -7.62
C ILE A 3 12.64 -8.75 -6.93
N LYS A 4 12.53 -9.94 -6.35
CA LYS A 4 11.38 -10.32 -5.51
C LYS A 4 11.62 -9.86 -4.08
N THR A 5 10.64 -9.17 -3.51
CA THR A 5 10.68 -8.70 -2.13
C THR A 5 9.92 -9.65 -1.21
N ARG A 6 10.14 -9.55 0.10
CA ARG A 6 9.32 -10.31 1.08
C ARG A 6 7.83 -10.02 0.93
N GLY A 7 7.47 -8.78 0.62
CA GLY A 7 6.09 -8.36 0.41
C GLY A 7 5.43 -9.00 -0.82
N ASP A 8 6.22 -9.42 -1.81
CA ASP A 8 5.73 -10.19 -2.97
C ASP A 8 5.55 -11.68 -2.64
N ILE A 9 6.34 -12.19 -1.69
CA ILE A 9 6.37 -13.61 -1.32
C ILE A 9 5.27 -13.93 -0.30
N ILE A 10 5.04 -13.04 0.67
CA ILE A 10 4.08 -13.25 1.76
C ILE A 10 2.72 -12.68 1.35
N THR A 11 1.82 -13.57 0.93
CA THR A 11 0.46 -13.19 0.49
C THR A 11 -0.65 -13.82 1.34
N ASP A 12 -0.30 -14.63 2.33
CA ASP A 12 -1.25 -15.45 3.12
C ASP A 12 -1.74 -14.78 4.40
N ARG A 13 -1.13 -13.67 4.82
CA ARG A 13 -1.47 -12.94 6.05
C ARG A 13 -1.28 -11.43 5.92
N PRO A 14 -1.97 -10.61 6.74
CA PRO A 14 -1.81 -9.16 6.72
C PRO A 14 -0.39 -8.70 7.09
N LEU A 15 0.15 -7.71 6.34
CA LEU A 15 1.48 -7.15 6.61
C LEU A 15 1.66 -6.55 8.01
N HIS A 16 0.57 -6.08 8.63
CA HIS A 16 0.63 -5.49 9.98
C HIS A 16 0.81 -6.54 11.09
N GLU A 17 0.65 -7.83 10.77
CA GLU A 17 0.92 -8.95 11.68
C GLU A 17 2.36 -9.48 11.55
N LEU A 18 3.11 -9.02 10.54
CA LEU A 18 4.49 -9.41 10.32
C LEU A 18 5.44 -8.56 11.18
N GLU A 19 6.47 -9.19 11.72
CA GLU A 19 7.57 -8.49 12.38
C GLU A 19 8.57 -7.91 11.38
N GLY A 20 8.90 -6.62 11.54
CA GLY A 20 9.86 -5.91 10.71
C GLY A 20 9.28 -4.75 9.92
N ARG A 21 10.11 -4.15 9.06
CA ARG A 21 9.78 -3.04 8.14
C ARG A 21 10.49 -3.27 6.80
N GLY A 22 10.11 -2.49 5.79
CA GLY A 22 10.75 -2.54 4.48
C GLY A 22 10.41 -3.79 3.67
N TYR A 23 9.21 -4.36 3.86
CA TYR A 23 8.76 -5.57 3.17
C TYR A 23 8.86 -5.49 1.64
N PHE A 24 8.76 -4.29 1.08
CA PHE A 24 8.83 -4.03 -0.36
C PHE A 24 10.10 -3.27 -0.77
N THR A 25 11.01 -2.96 0.15
CA THR A 25 12.17 -2.10 -0.13
C THR A 25 13.49 -2.78 0.18
N ARG A 26 13.56 -3.61 1.22
CA ARG A 26 14.81 -4.16 1.74
C ARG A 26 15.67 -4.87 0.68
N GLU A 27 15.11 -5.83 -0.06
CA GLU A 27 15.88 -6.59 -1.05
C GLU A 27 16.38 -5.71 -2.23
N ILE A 28 15.69 -4.61 -2.48
CA ILE A 28 16.04 -3.63 -3.51
C ILE A 28 17.12 -2.67 -2.99
N GLU A 29 17.00 -2.22 -1.74
CA GLU A 29 18.02 -1.43 -1.03
C GLU A 29 19.35 -2.19 -0.94
N GLU A 30 19.32 -3.47 -0.58
CA GLU A 30 20.49 -4.36 -0.58
C GLU A 30 21.10 -4.44 -1.99
N ALA A 31 20.28 -4.50 -3.05
CA ALA A 31 20.79 -4.52 -4.43
C ALA A 31 21.45 -3.21 -4.88
N LEU A 32 20.95 -2.06 -4.40
CA LEU A 32 21.59 -0.76 -4.65
C LEU A 32 22.94 -0.67 -3.92
N LEU A 33 22.98 -1.07 -2.64
CA LEU A 33 24.19 -1.02 -1.83
C LEU A 33 25.28 -1.97 -2.33
N ASP A 34 24.88 -3.13 -2.87
CA ASP A 34 25.79 -4.11 -3.50
C ASP A 34 26.20 -3.71 -4.93
N CYS A 35 25.77 -2.55 -5.44
CA CYS A 35 25.98 -2.11 -6.82
C CYS A 35 25.46 -3.12 -7.88
N ARG A 36 24.42 -3.91 -7.55
CA ARG A 36 23.77 -4.84 -8.48
C ARG A 36 22.76 -4.14 -9.38
N ILE A 37 22.27 -2.97 -8.96
CA ILE A 37 21.42 -2.06 -9.73
C ILE A 37 21.86 -0.62 -9.46
N ASP A 38 21.65 0.27 -10.42
CA ASP A 38 22.05 1.68 -10.30
C ASP A 38 20.95 2.56 -9.69
N ILE A 39 19.69 2.21 -9.95
CA ILE A 39 18.50 2.95 -9.52
C ILE A 39 17.35 2.01 -9.18
N ALA A 40 16.55 2.41 -8.19
CA ALA A 40 15.32 1.73 -7.82
C ALA A 40 14.13 2.69 -7.95
N VAL A 41 13.00 2.15 -8.42
CA VAL A 41 11.74 2.89 -8.56
C VAL A 41 10.72 2.27 -7.61
N HIS A 42 10.15 3.09 -6.74
CA HIS A 42 9.17 2.66 -5.74
C HIS A 42 7.88 3.47 -5.83
N SER A 43 6.77 2.83 -5.44
CA SER A 43 5.62 3.60 -4.99
C SER A 43 6.00 4.35 -3.71
N PHE A 44 5.83 5.68 -3.72
CA PHE A 44 6.36 6.52 -2.64
C PHE A 44 5.74 6.23 -1.27
N LYS A 45 4.51 5.69 -1.24
CA LYS A 45 3.82 5.26 -0.01
C LYS A 45 4.52 4.11 0.73
N ASP A 46 5.35 3.34 0.02
CA ASP A 46 6.02 2.15 0.55
C ASP A 46 7.44 2.47 1.02
N MET A 47 7.91 3.71 0.81
CA MET A 47 9.21 4.17 1.28
C MET A 47 9.22 4.37 2.80
N PRO A 48 10.31 4.01 3.49
CA PRO A 48 10.49 4.38 4.89
C PRO A 48 10.61 5.90 5.05
N SER A 49 10.16 6.41 6.20
CA SER A 49 10.27 7.84 6.52
C SER A 49 11.70 8.33 6.68
N GLN A 50 12.63 7.41 6.98
CA GLN A 50 14.06 7.69 7.07
C GLN A 50 14.76 6.94 5.95
N ALA A 51 15.59 7.65 5.19
CA ALA A 51 16.41 7.02 4.17
C ALA A 51 17.43 6.07 4.83
N PRO A 52 17.63 4.85 4.29
CA PRO A 52 18.68 3.97 4.75
C PRO A 52 20.05 4.59 4.47
N ALA A 53 21.01 4.32 5.35
CA ALA A 53 22.37 4.84 5.21
C ALA A 53 22.99 4.41 3.86
N GLY A 54 23.68 5.33 3.20
CA GLY A 54 24.31 5.08 1.91
C GLY A 54 23.39 5.23 0.69
N LEU A 55 22.08 5.40 0.89
CA LEU A 55 21.12 5.64 -0.18
C LEU A 55 20.45 7.01 -0.02
N THR A 56 19.93 7.55 -1.12
CA THR A 56 19.21 8.82 -1.14
C THR A 56 18.02 8.78 -2.07
N LEU A 57 17.02 9.63 -1.81
CA LEU A 57 15.91 9.85 -2.74
C LEU A 57 16.37 10.78 -3.86
N ALA A 58 16.77 10.20 -4.99
CA ALA A 58 17.33 10.96 -6.11
C ALA A 58 16.29 11.80 -6.88
N ALA A 59 15.03 11.34 -6.94
CA ALA A 59 13.97 12.02 -7.67
C ALA A 59 12.58 11.65 -7.12
N ILE A 60 11.63 12.55 -7.34
CA ILE A 60 10.20 12.31 -7.14
C ILE A 60 9.52 12.62 -8.47
N SER A 61 8.80 11.65 -9.03
CA SER A 61 8.05 11.85 -10.27
C SER A 61 6.82 12.74 -10.05
N GLN A 62 6.21 13.20 -11.14
CA GLN A 62 4.91 13.87 -11.06
C GLN A 62 3.89 12.97 -10.35
N ARG A 63 3.10 13.57 -9.46
CA ARG A 63 2.14 12.86 -8.64
C ARG A 63 0.86 12.60 -9.43
N GLU A 64 0.50 11.33 -9.55
CA GLU A 64 -0.82 10.89 -10.02
C GLU A 64 -1.91 11.13 -8.97
N ASP A 65 -3.18 10.97 -9.37
CA ASP A 65 -4.34 11.13 -8.47
C ASP A 65 -4.15 10.32 -7.17
N PRO A 66 -4.04 10.97 -5.99
CA PRO A 66 -3.82 10.30 -4.73
C PRO A 66 -5.09 9.76 -4.08
N ALA A 67 -6.27 9.93 -4.71
CA ALA A 67 -7.55 9.54 -4.14
C ALA A 67 -7.65 8.01 -3.94
N ASP A 68 -8.32 7.61 -2.86
CA ASP A 68 -8.74 6.22 -2.69
C ASP A 68 -9.97 5.97 -3.58
N LEU A 69 -9.94 4.88 -4.36
CA LEU A 69 -11.08 4.43 -5.14
C LEU A 69 -11.88 3.38 -4.38
N LEU A 70 -13.21 3.54 -4.38
CA LEU A 70 -14.14 2.55 -3.87
C LEU A 70 -14.70 1.72 -5.03
N ILE A 71 -14.30 0.46 -5.11
CA ILE A 71 -14.79 -0.49 -6.11
C ILE A 71 -15.92 -1.32 -5.48
N ILE A 72 -17.11 -1.26 -6.05
CA ILE A 72 -18.31 -1.85 -5.46
C ILE A 72 -18.92 -2.88 -6.41
N HIS A 73 -19.17 -4.08 -5.90
CA HIS A 73 -19.98 -5.04 -6.63
C HIS A 73 -21.41 -4.52 -6.76
N LYS A 74 -22.02 -4.57 -7.96
CA LYS A 74 -23.34 -3.96 -8.23
C LYS A 74 -24.42 -4.40 -7.24
N SER A 75 -24.39 -5.66 -6.80
CA SER A 75 -25.37 -6.18 -5.82
C SER A 75 -25.24 -5.58 -4.41
N SER A 76 -24.12 -4.92 -4.09
CA SER A 76 -23.85 -4.32 -2.78
C SER A 76 -24.17 -2.81 -2.75
N ILE A 77 -24.59 -2.22 -3.87
CA ILE A 77 -24.93 -0.81 -3.97
C ILE A 77 -26.27 -0.53 -3.28
N ASP A 78 -26.30 0.54 -2.48
CA ASP A 78 -27.53 1.14 -1.96
C ASP A 78 -27.62 2.58 -2.47
N PRO A 79 -28.50 2.87 -3.46
CA PRO A 79 -28.67 4.20 -4.01
C PRO A 79 -29.22 5.23 -3.00
N ALA A 80 -29.87 4.78 -1.93
CA ALA A 80 -30.43 5.66 -0.90
C ALA A 80 -29.40 6.04 0.19
N ALA A 81 -28.21 5.42 0.19
CA ALA A 81 -27.20 5.70 1.18
C ALA A 81 -26.54 7.06 0.95
N LYS A 82 -26.44 7.87 2.03
CA LYS A 82 -26.04 9.28 1.95
C LYS A 82 -24.54 9.53 1.94
N VAL A 83 -23.76 8.67 2.61
CA VAL A 83 -22.31 8.88 2.82
C VAL A 83 -21.51 7.98 1.88
N VAL A 84 -21.79 6.68 1.91
CA VAL A 84 -21.13 5.68 1.07
C VAL A 84 -22.23 4.82 0.45
N PRO A 85 -22.25 4.60 -0.88
CA PRO A 85 -23.32 3.89 -1.58
C PRO A 85 -23.25 2.36 -1.38
N LEU A 86 -23.31 1.92 -0.13
CA LEU A 86 -23.17 0.51 0.28
C LEU A 86 -24.34 0.08 1.16
N LYS A 87 -24.94 -1.07 0.83
CA LYS A 87 -25.97 -1.73 1.63
C LYS A 87 -25.51 -1.95 3.07
N LYS A 88 -26.45 -1.88 4.02
CA LYS A 88 -26.21 -2.25 5.43
C LYS A 88 -25.68 -3.68 5.50
N GLY A 89 -24.65 -3.90 6.32
CA GLY A 89 -24.00 -5.21 6.45
C GLY A 89 -23.04 -5.60 5.31
N ALA A 90 -22.86 -4.75 4.28
CA ALA A 90 -21.90 -5.05 3.21
C ALA A 90 -20.46 -5.18 3.75
N VAL A 91 -19.80 -6.27 3.34
CA VAL A 91 -18.39 -6.57 3.65
C VAL A 91 -17.47 -5.70 2.80
N ILE A 92 -16.45 -5.10 3.41
CA ILE A 92 -15.43 -4.28 2.74
C ILE A 92 -14.07 -4.97 2.89
N GLY A 93 -13.41 -5.27 1.77
CA GLY A 93 -12.04 -5.80 1.76
C GLY A 93 -11.00 -4.69 1.68
N THR A 94 -10.14 -4.57 2.69
CA THR A 94 -8.95 -3.71 2.65
C THR A 94 -7.92 -4.20 3.67
N GLY A 95 -6.66 -4.36 3.25
CA GLY A 95 -5.54 -4.61 4.16
C GLY A 95 -4.98 -3.35 4.84
N ALA A 96 -5.37 -2.16 4.37
CA ALA A 96 -4.86 -0.90 4.90
C ALA A 96 -5.64 -0.46 6.16
N VAL A 97 -4.94 -0.37 7.29
CA VAL A 97 -5.50 0.11 8.57
C VAL A 97 -6.10 1.51 8.43
N ARG A 98 -5.42 2.42 7.71
CA ARG A 98 -5.92 3.78 7.42
C ARG A 98 -7.32 3.78 6.82
N ARG A 99 -7.53 3.00 5.75
CA ARG A 99 -8.82 2.88 5.06
C ARG A 99 -9.86 2.24 5.95
N ASN A 100 -9.50 1.18 6.68
CA ASN A 100 -10.40 0.49 7.60
C ASN A 100 -10.97 1.45 8.66
N THR A 101 -10.10 2.20 9.34
CA THR A 101 -10.51 3.17 10.36
C THR A 101 -11.40 4.28 9.78
N GLN A 102 -11.04 4.84 8.62
CA GLN A 102 -11.84 5.86 7.95
C GLN A 102 -13.23 5.35 7.56
N PHE A 103 -13.32 4.16 6.94
CA PHE A 103 -14.61 3.58 6.55
C PHE A 103 -15.50 3.24 7.75
N ARG A 104 -14.93 2.75 8.86
CA ARG A 104 -15.70 2.51 10.09
C ARG A 104 -16.27 3.80 10.67
N ALA A 105 -15.55 4.91 10.59
CA ALA A 105 -16.06 6.21 11.03
C ALA A 105 -17.20 6.72 10.13
N LEU A 106 -17.12 6.49 8.82
CA LEU A 106 -18.14 6.91 7.84
C LEU A 106 -19.42 6.07 7.86
N ARG A 107 -19.38 4.84 8.39
CA ARG A 107 -20.49 3.87 8.35
C ARG A 107 -21.08 3.54 9.74
N LYS A 108 -20.96 4.47 10.70
CA LYS A 108 -21.64 4.35 12.01
C LYS A 108 -23.15 4.29 11.86
#